data_AF-A0A9E2JG44-F1
#
_entry.id   AF-A0A9E2JG44-F1
#
_cell.length_a   1.000
_cell.length_b   1.000
_cell.length_c   1.000
_cell.angle_alpha   90.00
_cell.angle_beta   90.00
_cell.angle_gamma   90.00
#
_symmetry.space_group_name_H-M   'P 1'
#
loop_
_entity.id
_entity.type
_entity.pdbx_description
1 polymer ?
#
loop_
_entity_poly.entity_id
_entity_poly.type
_entity_poly.pdbx_seq_one_letter_code
_entity_poly.pdbx_strand_id
1 'polypeptide(L)'
;MATARSEVVAQGVEAYYHCVSRCVRRAFLCGLDTRTGCSYEHRKAWVQARLKDIASAFGIEVITYAVMSNHLHVVLRTRPDLVEGWSAGETAERWLALFPMERDEDGRPKAPSRSEIELLAGQSERLAEIRRRLGSVSWFMRCLNEYVARMANREGGCKGRFWEGRFNCQVLLDDSALLACMAYVDLNPIRAGVAETPEQSKYTGIY
;
A
#
# COMPACT_ATOMS: atom_id res chain seq x y z
N MET A 1 -18.96 -17.00 4.07
CA MET A 1 -17.76 -17.20 4.93
C MET A 1 -16.65 -16.31 4.39
N ALA A 2 -15.86 -15.68 5.26
CA ALA A 2 -14.67 -14.96 4.82
C ALA A 2 -13.57 -15.97 4.49
N THR A 3 -13.22 -16.10 3.21
CA THR A 3 -12.13 -16.96 2.72
C THR A 3 -10.80 -16.55 3.36
N ALA A 4 -9.97 -17.51 3.74
CA ALA A 4 -8.68 -17.18 4.33
C ALA A 4 -7.77 -16.53 3.26
N ARG A 5 -7.02 -15.49 3.61
CA ARG A 5 -6.17 -14.80 2.61
C ARG A 5 -5.10 -15.68 1.99
N SER A 6 -4.64 -16.70 2.71
CA SER A 6 -3.74 -17.73 2.17
C SER A 6 -4.37 -18.55 1.05
N GLU A 7 -5.69 -18.60 0.96
CA GLU A 7 -6.44 -19.28 -0.11
C GLU A 7 -6.72 -18.33 -1.29
N VAL A 8 -6.58 -17.01 -1.09
CA VAL A 8 -6.83 -15.98 -2.12
C VAL A 8 -5.54 -15.45 -2.73
N VAL A 9 -4.47 -15.34 -1.95
CA VAL A 9 -3.16 -14.82 -2.37
C VAL A 9 -2.14 -15.95 -2.33
N ALA A 10 -1.91 -16.57 -3.48
CA ALA A 10 -0.87 -17.58 -3.63
C ALA A 10 0.51 -16.92 -3.46
N GLN A 11 1.35 -17.47 -2.59
CA GLN A 11 2.75 -17.03 -2.48
C GLN A 11 3.58 -17.61 -3.61
N GLY A 12 4.56 -16.84 -4.09
CA GLY A 12 5.46 -17.29 -5.16
C GLY A 12 4.83 -17.36 -6.55
N VAL A 13 3.61 -16.87 -6.71
CA VAL A 13 2.89 -16.84 -8.00
C VAL A 13 2.71 -15.39 -8.44
N GLU A 14 2.99 -15.14 -9.71
CA GLU A 14 2.63 -13.87 -10.35
C GLU A 14 1.11 -13.82 -10.54
N ALA A 15 0.47 -12.81 -9.97
CA ALA A 15 -0.96 -12.62 -10.07
C ALA A 15 -1.33 -11.16 -9.80
N TYR A 16 -2.52 -10.78 -10.28
CA TYR A 16 -3.10 -9.46 -10.09
C TYR A 16 -4.17 -9.49 -9.00
N TYR A 17 -4.18 -8.46 -8.15
CA TYR A 17 -5.07 -8.37 -7.00
C TYR A 17 -5.69 -7.00 -6.88
N HIS A 18 -7.02 -6.95 -6.76
CA HIS A 18 -7.75 -5.76 -6.35
C HIS A 18 -7.89 -5.73 -4.83
N CYS A 19 -7.25 -4.74 -4.22
CA CYS A 19 -7.25 -4.53 -2.77
C CYS A 19 -8.08 -3.31 -2.40
N VAL A 20 -8.92 -3.44 -1.36
CA VAL A 20 -9.78 -2.35 -0.88
C VAL A 20 -9.70 -2.20 0.64
N SER A 21 -9.37 -1.00 1.12
CA SER A 21 -9.38 -0.65 2.55
C SER A 21 -10.43 0.44 2.81
N ARG A 22 -11.30 0.26 3.82
CA ARG A 22 -12.38 1.20 4.17
C ARG A 22 -12.24 1.72 5.60
N CYS A 23 -12.42 3.02 5.77
CA CYS A 23 -12.28 3.71 7.06
C CYS A 23 -13.48 3.47 7.99
N VAL A 24 -13.26 3.40 9.30
CA VAL A 24 -14.34 3.25 10.29
C VAL A 24 -15.26 4.47 10.32
N ARG A 25 -16.53 4.27 10.71
CA ARG A 25 -17.44 5.30 11.25
C ARG A 25 -17.46 6.63 10.47
N ARG A 26 -17.55 6.58 9.14
CA ARG A 26 -17.52 7.79 8.27
C ARG A 26 -16.29 8.69 8.49
N ALA A 27 -15.18 8.15 8.99
CA ALA A 27 -13.92 8.85 9.00
C ALA A 27 -13.52 9.14 7.54
N PHE A 28 -13.15 10.39 7.29
CA PHE A 28 -12.73 10.82 5.96
C PHE A 28 -11.28 10.38 5.75
N LEU A 29 -11.07 9.48 4.80
CA LEU A 29 -9.75 9.26 4.23
C LEU A 29 -9.27 10.51 3.50
N CYS A 30 -10.16 11.16 2.76
CA CYS A 30 -9.96 12.44 2.10
C CYS A 30 -11.31 13.12 1.85
N GLY A 31 -11.32 14.35 1.35
CA GLY A 31 -12.54 15.10 1.06
C GLY A 31 -12.95 16.06 2.17
N LEU A 32 -13.99 16.85 1.89
CA LEU A 32 -14.55 17.82 2.82
C LEU A 32 -15.57 17.15 3.74
N ASP A 33 -15.33 17.20 5.05
CA ASP A 33 -16.36 16.89 6.03
C ASP A 33 -17.32 18.08 6.14
N THR A 34 -18.48 18.00 5.49
CA THR A 34 -19.47 19.08 5.44
C THR A 34 -20.05 19.45 6.81
N ARG A 35 -19.89 18.58 7.82
CA ARG A 35 -20.35 18.86 9.19
C ARG A 35 -19.37 19.72 9.97
N THR A 36 -18.08 19.50 9.78
CA THR A 36 -17.02 20.23 10.51
C THR A 36 -16.39 21.35 9.68
N GLY A 37 -16.59 21.34 8.36
CA GLY A 37 -15.92 22.21 7.40
C GLY A 37 -14.45 21.85 7.16
N CYS A 38 -13.93 20.80 7.80
CA CYS A 38 -12.55 20.39 7.65
C CYS A 38 -12.34 19.63 6.34
N SER A 39 -11.33 20.04 5.56
CA SER A 39 -10.88 19.29 4.39
C SER A 39 -9.76 18.33 4.76
N TYR A 40 -9.86 17.11 4.26
CA TYR A 40 -8.85 16.05 4.39
C TYR A 40 -8.22 15.66 3.04
N GLU A 41 -8.43 16.46 1.98
CA GLU A 41 -7.91 16.19 0.64
C GLU A 41 -6.39 15.99 0.60
N HIS A 42 -5.64 16.67 1.46
CA HIS A 42 -4.18 16.54 1.56
C HIS A 42 -3.72 15.11 1.87
N ARG A 43 -4.56 14.29 2.51
CA ARG A 43 -4.25 12.90 2.84
C ARG A 43 -4.08 12.02 1.60
N LYS A 44 -4.63 12.41 0.43
CA LYS A 44 -4.39 11.70 -0.84
C LYS A 44 -2.90 11.70 -1.21
N ALA A 45 -2.20 12.81 -0.97
CA ALA A 45 -0.75 12.91 -1.19
C ALA A 45 0.03 11.97 -0.28
N TRP A 46 -0.41 11.76 0.97
CA TRP A 46 0.21 10.80 1.88
C TRP A 46 0.09 9.37 1.37
N VAL A 47 -1.08 9.00 0.84
CA VAL A 47 -1.31 7.67 0.26
C VAL A 47 -0.42 7.47 -0.97
N GLN A 48 -0.38 8.44 -1.89
CA GLN A 48 0.44 8.37 -3.09
C GLN A 48 1.94 8.27 -2.76
N ALA A 49 2.45 9.13 -1.89
CA ALA A 49 3.85 9.10 -1.47
C ALA A 49 4.18 7.75 -0.83
N ARG A 50 3.31 7.26 0.06
CA ARG A 50 3.54 5.97 0.71
C ARG A 50 3.51 4.79 -0.26
N LEU A 51 2.62 4.80 -1.26
CA LEU A 51 2.57 3.78 -2.31
C LEU A 51 3.88 3.73 -3.10
N LYS A 52 4.43 4.90 -3.47
CA LYS A 52 5.74 5.00 -4.15
C LYS A 52 6.87 4.44 -3.28
N ASP A 53 6.91 4.82 -2.00
CA ASP A 53 7.94 4.37 -1.06
C ASP A 53 7.93 2.85 -0.88
N ILE A 54 6.75 2.24 -0.70
CA ILE A 54 6.67 0.79 -0.46
C ILE A 54 6.85 -0.01 -1.75
N ALA A 55 6.44 0.51 -2.91
CA ALA A 55 6.63 -0.13 -4.21
C ALA A 55 8.11 -0.19 -4.63
N SER A 56 8.94 0.77 -4.21
CA SER A 56 10.38 0.73 -4.51
C SER A 56 11.11 -0.40 -3.78
N ALA A 57 10.61 -0.82 -2.61
CA ALA A 57 11.22 -1.86 -1.78
C ALA A 57 10.63 -3.26 -2.03
N PHE A 58 9.32 -3.36 -2.29
CA PHE A 58 8.62 -4.63 -2.45
C PHE A 58 8.77 -5.21 -3.86
N GLY A 59 8.62 -6.53 -3.98
CA GLY A 59 8.48 -7.23 -5.26
C GLY A 59 7.03 -7.22 -5.71
N ILE A 60 6.41 -6.04 -5.65
CA ILE A 60 4.99 -5.82 -5.94
C ILE A 60 4.87 -4.53 -6.72
N GLU A 61 4.23 -4.61 -7.88
CA GLU A 61 3.93 -3.45 -8.72
C GLU A 61 2.56 -2.89 -8.36
N VAL A 62 2.46 -1.56 -8.32
CA VAL A 62 1.18 -0.86 -8.23
C VAL A 62 0.73 -0.55 -9.65
N ILE A 63 -0.31 -1.22 -10.11
CA ILE A 63 -0.85 -1.07 -11.48
C ILE A 63 -1.70 0.19 -11.57
N THR A 64 -2.61 0.36 -10.61
CA THR A 64 -3.41 1.59 -10.44
C THR A 64 -3.91 1.66 -9.00
N TYR A 65 -4.37 2.83 -8.59
CA TYR A 65 -5.04 3.04 -7.31
C TYR A 65 -6.12 4.11 -7.45
N ALA A 66 -7.03 4.21 -6.47
CA ALA A 66 -7.92 5.36 -6.34
C ALA A 66 -8.15 5.66 -4.86
N VAL A 67 -8.04 6.94 -4.49
CA VAL A 67 -8.29 7.39 -3.12
C VAL A 67 -9.65 8.07 -3.07
N MET A 68 -10.61 7.39 -2.45
CA MET A 68 -11.99 7.86 -2.27
C MET A 68 -12.16 8.44 -0.87
N SER A 69 -13.25 9.17 -0.64
CA SER A 69 -13.47 9.91 0.61
C SER A 69 -13.42 9.05 1.88
N ASN A 70 -13.78 7.77 1.81
CA ASN A 70 -13.79 6.86 2.96
C ASN A 70 -13.17 5.48 2.69
N HIS A 71 -12.56 5.28 1.52
CA HIS A 71 -11.89 4.03 1.18
C HIS A 71 -10.83 4.25 0.09
N LEU A 72 -9.93 3.29 -0.07
CA LEU A 72 -8.98 3.27 -1.18
C LEU A 72 -9.05 1.95 -1.92
N HIS A 73 -8.84 2.02 -3.23
CA HIS A 73 -8.63 0.89 -4.12
C HIS A 73 -7.17 0.87 -4.55
N VAL A 74 -6.55 -0.32 -4.60
CA VAL A 74 -5.21 -0.52 -5.17
C VAL A 74 -5.22 -1.81 -5.96
N VAL A 75 -4.78 -1.76 -7.21
CA VAL A 75 -4.52 -2.93 -8.05
C VAL A 75 -3.04 -3.23 -8.00
N LEU A 76 -2.69 -4.44 -7.55
CA LEU A 76 -1.32 -4.87 -7.31
C LEU A 76 -0.99 -6.07 -8.18
N ARG A 77 0.26 -6.17 -8.65
CA ARG A 77 0.81 -7.39 -9.28
C ARG A 77 1.98 -7.90 -8.44
N THR A 78 1.95 -9.17 -8.07
CA THR A 78 3.09 -9.84 -7.42
C THR A 78 4.17 -10.17 -8.44
N ARG A 79 5.45 -9.94 -8.11
CA ARG A 79 6.60 -10.22 -8.98
C ARG A 79 7.56 -11.20 -8.28
N PRO A 80 7.20 -12.48 -8.14
CA PRO A 80 8.05 -13.46 -7.47
C PRO A 80 9.42 -13.63 -8.16
N ASP A 81 9.45 -13.46 -9.48
CA ASP A 81 10.66 -13.47 -10.29
C ASP A 81 11.70 -12.42 -9.84
N LEU A 82 11.24 -11.21 -9.49
CA LEU A 82 12.12 -10.18 -8.93
C LEU A 82 12.63 -10.58 -7.53
N VAL A 83 11.72 -11.08 -6.68
CA VAL A 83 12.02 -11.43 -5.29
C VAL A 83 13.03 -12.58 -5.20
N GLU A 84 12.92 -13.55 -6.10
CA GLU A 84 13.84 -14.69 -6.22
C GLU A 84 15.23 -14.28 -6.72
N GLY A 85 15.29 -13.27 -7.59
CA GLY A 85 16.55 -12.75 -8.13
C GLY A 85 17.39 -11.93 -7.15
N TRP A 86 16.80 -11.45 -6.04
CA TRP A 86 17.52 -10.58 -5.11
C TRP A 86 18.66 -11.29 -4.38
N SER A 87 19.78 -10.59 -4.28
CA SER A 87 20.87 -11.01 -3.40
C SER A 87 20.46 -10.86 -1.92
N ALA A 88 21.27 -11.45 -1.03
CA ALA A 88 21.06 -11.30 0.41
C ALA A 88 21.19 -9.83 0.86
N GLY A 89 22.20 -9.14 0.33
CA GLY A 89 22.41 -7.71 0.59
C GLY A 89 21.26 -6.85 0.08
N GLU A 90 20.79 -7.10 -1.15
CA GLU A 90 19.66 -6.35 -1.72
C GLU A 90 18.36 -6.57 -0.92
N THR A 91 18.10 -7.81 -0.48
CA THR A 91 16.93 -8.11 0.36
C THR A 91 16.99 -7.35 1.69
N ALA A 92 18.17 -7.28 2.31
CA ALA A 92 18.40 -6.54 3.54
C ALA A 92 18.25 -5.02 3.34
N GLU A 93 18.84 -4.47 2.27
CA GLU A 93 18.76 -3.04 1.94
C GLU A 93 17.31 -2.60 1.71
N ARG A 94 16.56 -3.34 0.88
CA ARG A 94 15.12 -3.08 0.63
C ARG A 94 14.31 -3.10 1.92
N TRP A 95 14.59 -4.03 2.83
CA TRP A 95 13.92 -4.09 4.13
C TRP A 95 14.25 -2.89 5.01
N LEU A 96 15.55 -2.54 5.12
CA LEU A 96 16.01 -1.45 5.97
C LEU A 96 15.58 -0.08 5.45
N ALA A 97 15.37 0.07 4.14
CA ALA A 97 14.78 1.28 3.56
C ALA A 97 13.38 1.60 4.12
N LEU A 98 12.59 0.57 4.45
CA LEU A 98 11.26 0.73 5.05
C LEU A 98 11.26 0.66 6.58
N PHE A 99 12.18 -0.12 7.14
CA PHE A 99 12.30 -0.40 8.56
C PHE A 99 13.73 -0.08 9.03
N PRO A 100 14.10 1.21 9.05
CA PRO A 100 15.44 1.62 9.42
C PRO A 100 15.71 1.31 10.90
N MET A 101 16.95 0.97 11.21
CA MET A 101 17.41 0.77 12.59
C MET A 101 17.55 2.10 13.32
N GLU A 102 18.00 3.14 12.60
CA GLU A 102 18.18 4.48 13.11
C GLU A 102 17.28 5.50 12.40
N ARG A 103 16.90 6.52 13.16
CA ARG A 103 16.27 7.73 12.65
C ARG A 103 17.13 8.93 13.04
N ASP A 104 17.11 9.97 12.23
CA ASP A 104 17.77 11.23 12.57
C ASP A 104 16.99 11.99 13.67
N GLU A 105 17.51 13.15 14.06
CA GLU A 105 16.92 14.01 15.10
C GLU A 105 15.50 14.49 14.71
N ASP A 106 15.23 14.61 13.41
CA ASP A 106 13.91 14.94 12.84
C ASP A 106 12.98 13.71 12.74
N GLY A 107 13.45 12.52 13.16
CA GLY A 107 12.71 11.26 13.07
C GLY A 107 12.63 10.65 11.66
N ARG A 108 13.39 11.19 10.70
CA ARG A 108 13.47 10.65 9.33
C ARG A 108 14.33 9.38 9.31
N PRO A 109 14.00 8.41 8.44
CA PRO A 109 14.80 7.20 8.28
C PRO A 109 16.23 7.58 7.85
N LYS A 110 17.26 7.09 8.57
CA LYS A 110 18.63 7.15 8.06
C LYS A 110 18.84 6.05 7.02
N ALA A 111 19.65 6.34 6.01
CA ALA A 111 20.06 5.32 5.05
C ALA A 111 20.84 4.21 5.76
N PRO A 112 20.58 2.93 5.44
CA PRO A 112 21.28 1.83 6.09
C PRO A 112 22.77 1.86 5.76
N SER A 113 23.59 1.72 6.79
CA SER A 113 25.03 1.54 6.64
C SER A 113 25.33 0.15 6.07
N ARG A 114 26.50 0.02 5.44
CA ARG A 114 26.99 -1.25 4.92
C ARG A 114 27.02 -2.35 6.00
N SER A 115 27.44 -2.00 7.22
CA SER A 115 27.50 -2.95 8.33
C SER A 115 26.12 -3.45 8.76
N GLU A 116 25.08 -2.62 8.72
CA GLU A 116 23.71 -3.04 9.02
C GLU A 116 23.15 -3.98 7.96
N ILE A 117 23.44 -3.69 6.68
CA ILE A 117 23.07 -4.55 5.55
C ILE A 117 23.76 -5.91 5.68
N GLU A 118 25.08 -5.92 5.92
CA GLU A 118 25.86 -7.15 6.08
C GLU A 118 25.39 -7.97 7.29
N LEU A 119 25.09 -7.31 8.43
CA LEU A 119 24.57 -7.96 9.62
C LEU A 119 23.23 -8.66 9.36
N LEU A 120 22.30 -7.98 8.67
CA LEU A 120 20.99 -8.55 8.36
C LEU A 120 21.08 -9.63 7.26
N ALA A 121 21.93 -9.42 6.25
CA ALA A 121 22.17 -10.38 5.18
C ALA A 121 22.80 -11.69 5.70
N GLY A 122 23.58 -11.63 6.79
CA GLY A 122 24.13 -12.81 7.45
C GLY A 122 23.11 -13.62 8.27
N GLN A 123 21.90 -13.11 8.50
CA GLN A 123 20.85 -13.77 9.30
C GLN A 123 19.91 -14.58 8.39
N SER A 124 20.38 -15.71 7.85
CA SER A 124 19.68 -16.48 6.80
C SER A 124 18.20 -16.78 7.07
N GLU A 125 17.84 -17.21 8.28
CA GLU A 125 16.45 -17.51 8.64
C GLU A 125 15.57 -16.25 8.60
N ARG A 126 16.05 -15.16 9.23
CA ARG A 126 15.36 -13.87 9.23
C ARG A 126 15.24 -13.29 7.84
N LEU A 127 16.29 -13.44 7.03
CA LEU A 127 16.33 -12.94 5.66
C LEU A 127 15.35 -13.69 4.75
N ALA A 128 15.22 -15.01 4.91
CA ALA A 128 14.21 -15.81 4.22
C ALA A 128 12.80 -15.34 4.59
N GLU A 129 12.56 -15.03 5.86
CA GLU A 129 11.28 -14.45 6.26
C GLU A 129 11.05 -13.08 5.63
N ILE A 130 12.03 -12.18 5.70
CA ILE A 130 11.96 -10.84 5.09
C ILE A 130 11.65 -10.92 3.60
N ARG A 131 12.30 -11.81 2.87
CA ARG A 131 12.05 -12.03 1.44
C ARG A 131 10.60 -12.41 1.18
N ARG A 132 10.05 -13.37 1.94
CA ARG A 132 8.61 -13.73 1.86
C ARG A 132 7.70 -12.54 2.16
N ARG A 133 8.07 -11.69 3.12
CA ARG A 133 7.29 -10.49 3.47
C ARG A 133 7.31 -9.45 2.34
N LEU A 134 8.48 -9.19 1.75
CA LEU A 134 8.65 -8.24 0.64
C LEU A 134 7.97 -8.68 -0.67
N GLY A 135 7.64 -9.96 -0.81
CA GLY A 135 6.81 -10.48 -1.91
C GLY A 135 5.32 -10.60 -1.57
N SER A 136 4.86 -10.17 -0.39
CA SER A 136 3.50 -10.45 0.09
C SER A 136 2.57 -9.24 -0.01
N VAL A 137 1.46 -9.39 -0.74
CA VAL A 137 0.35 -8.41 -0.80
C VAL A 137 -0.15 -8.02 0.59
N SER A 138 -0.21 -8.97 1.52
CA SER A 138 -0.67 -8.70 2.88
C SER A 138 0.30 -7.80 3.66
N TRP A 139 1.61 -7.96 3.45
CA TRP A 139 2.62 -7.08 4.06
C TRP A 139 2.65 -5.71 3.39
N PHE A 140 2.51 -5.66 2.07
CA PHE A 140 2.39 -4.41 1.33
C PHE A 140 1.22 -3.57 1.84
N MET A 141 0.02 -4.16 1.88
CA MET A 141 -1.18 -3.49 2.37
C MET A 141 -1.10 -3.17 3.87
N ARG A 142 -0.37 -3.95 4.67
CA ARG A 142 -0.08 -3.59 6.07
C ARG A 142 0.76 -2.32 6.14
N CYS A 143 1.86 -2.24 5.37
CA CYS A 143 2.75 -1.08 5.33
C CYS A 143 2.04 0.21 4.89
N LEU A 144 1.07 0.09 3.97
CA LEU A 144 0.22 1.20 3.55
C LEU A 144 -0.79 1.59 4.63
N ASN A 145 -1.63 0.64 5.05
CA ASN A 145 -2.74 0.90 5.96
C ASN A 145 -2.26 1.39 7.33
N GLU A 146 -1.18 0.81 7.87
CA GLU A 146 -0.64 1.21 9.15
C GLU A 146 -0.09 2.64 9.13
N TYR A 147 0.61 3.02 8.05
CA TYR A 147 1.13 4.37 7.87
C TYR A 147 0.00 5.40 7.84
N VAL A 148 -1.01 5.19 6.98
CA VAL A 148 -2.15 6.09 6.84
C VAL A 148 -2.94 6.20 8.15
N ALA A 149 -3.20 5.07 8.82
CA ALA A 149 -3.91 5.06 10.10
C ALA A 149 -3.16 5.85 11.19
N ARG A 150 -1.83 5.69 11.28
CA ARG A 150 -1.01 6.44 12.25
C ARG A 150 -1.04 7.94 11.97
N MET A 151 -0.90 8.34 10.71
CA MET A 151 -0.93 9.75 10.31
C MET A 151 -2.29 10.38 10.59
N ALA A 152 -3.38 9.74 10.15
CA ALA A 152 -4.73 10.25 10.34
C ALA A 152 -5.14 10.31 11.82
N ASN A 153 -4.80 9.29 12.62
CA ASN A 153 -5.07 9.29 14.05
C ASN A 153 -4.28 10.37 14.79
N ARG A 154 -3.00 10.58 14.42
CA ARG A 154 -2.17 11.65 14.99
C ARG A 154 -2.75 13.02 14.68
N GLU A 155 -3.11 13.27 13.42
CA GLU A 155 -3.74 14.54 13.01
C GLU A 155 -5.07 14.78 13.73
N GLY A 156 -5.90 13.74 13.89
CA GLY A 156 -7.17 13.84 14.60
C GLY A 156 -7.07 13.82 16.13
N GLY A 157 -5.88 13.72 16.71
CA GLY A 157 -5.71 13.54 18.16
C GLY A 157 -6.41 12.29 18.71
N CYS A 158 -6.71 11.31 17.86
CA CYS A 158 -7.55 10.16 18.18
C CYS A 158 -6.70 8.91 18.49
N LYS A 159 -7.23 8.04 19.35
CA LYS A 159 -6.71 6.68 19.58
C LYS A 159 -7.74 5.66 19.08
N GLY A 160 -7.29 4.56 18.49
CA GLY A 160 -8.16 3.46 18.06
C GLY A 160 -8.02 3.08 16.59
N ARG A 161 -8.99 2.30 16.09
CA ARG A 161 -9.00 1.80 14.71
C ARG A 161 -9.37 2.92 13.73
N PHE A 162 -8.57 3.06 12.69
CA PHE A 162 -8.89 3.91 11.54
C PHE A 162 -9.58 3.14 10.41
N TRP A 163 -9.20 1.87 10.20
CA TRP A 163 -9.80 0.97 9.20
C TRP A 163 -10.86 0.07 9.84
N GLU A 164 -11.96 -0.19 9.12
CA GLU A 164 -13.06 -1.07 9.59
C GLU A 164 -12.55 -2.46 9.96
N GLY A 165 -11.57 -2.95 9.22
CA GLY A 165 -10.87 -4.16 9.55
C GLY A 165 -9.76 -4.46 8.55
N ARG A 166 -9.66 -5.75 8.23
CA ARG A 166 -8.77 -6.27 7.20
C ARG A 166 -9.19 -5.74 5.82
N PHE A 167 -8.24 -5.33 4.98
CA PHE A 167 -8.51 -5.01 3.58
C PHE A 167 -9.16 -6.20 2.84
N ASN A 168 -10.07 -5.93 1.91
CA ASN A 168 -10.60 -6.94 1.00
C ASN A 168 -9.63 -7.17 -0.15
N CYS A 169 -9.51 -8.41 -0.61
CA CYS A 169 -8.60 -8.80 -1.69
C CYS A 169 -9.35 -9.70 -2.66
N GLN A 170 -9.32 -9.37 -3.95
CA GLN A 170 -9.88 -10.18 -5.03
C GLN A 170 -8.79 -10.44 -6.07
N VAL A 171 -8.59 -11.70 -6.45
CA VAL A 171 -7.71 -12.05 -7.57
C VAL A 171 -8.37 -11.70 -8.90
N LEU A 172 -7.60 -11.14 -9.84
CA LEU A 172 -8.02 -10.83 -11.20
C LEU A 172 -7.45 -11.93 -12.11
N LEU A 173 -8.33 -12.76 -12.68
CA LEU A 173 -7.96 -14.05 -13.27
C LEU A 173 -7.53 -13.96 -14.74
N ASP A 174 -7.84 -12.86 -15.42
CA ASP A 174 -7.54 -12.66 -16.83
C ASP A 174 -7.35 -11.17 -17.17
N ASP A 175 -6.79 -10.90 -18.35
CA ASP A 175 -6.52 -9.54 -18.82
C ASP A 175 -7.78 -8.69 -18.95
N SER A 176 -8.93 -9.31 -19.24
CA SER A 176 -10.21 -8.60 -19.35
C SER A 176 -10.69 -8.14 -17.98
N ALA A 177 -10.58 -8.98 -16.96
CA ALA A 177 -10.86 -8.66 -15.57
C ALA A 177 -9.90 -7.58 -15.04
N LEU A 178 -8.62 -7.65 -15.44
CA LEU A 178 -7.64 -6.62 -15.12
C LEU A 178 -8.00 -5.27 -15.74
N LEU A 179 -8.21 -5.22 -17.06
CA LEU A 179 -8.57 -3.98 -17.77
C LEU A 179 -9.89 -3.40 -17.25
N ALA A 180 -10.89 -4.23 -17.03
CA ALA A 180 -12.17 -3.80 -16.45
C ALA A 180 -12.00 -3.26 -15.03
N CYS A 181 -11.15 -3.87 -14.21
CA CYS A 181 -10.83 -3.39 -12.86
C CYS A 181 -10.07 -2.07 -12.89
N MET A 182 -9.08 -1.93 -13.78
CA MET A 182 -8.32 -0.69 -13.95
C MET A 182 -9.24 0.46 -14.36
N ALA A 183 -10.05 0.26 -15.40
CA ALA A 183 -11.04 1.23 -15.84
C ALA A 183 -12.05 1.55 -14.71
N TYR A 184 -12.50 0.53 -13.97
CA TYR A 184 -13.38 0.75 -12.82
C TYR A 184 -12.71 1.66 -11.77
N VAL A 185 -11.46 1.37 -11.38
CA VAL A 185 -10.73 2.11 -10.35
C VAL A 185 -10.48 3.55 -10.79
N ASP A 186 -10.04 3.77 -12.03
CA ASP A 186 -9.75 5.11 -12.53
C ASP A 186 -11.03 5.95 -12.74
N LEU A 187 -12.15 5.31 -13.09
CA LEU A 187 -13.44 5.99 -13.25
C LEU A 187 -14.20 6.18 -11.93
N ASN A 188 -13.72 5.65 -10.80
CA ASN A 188 -14.42 5.77 -9.51
C ASN A 188 -14.62 7.22 -9.07
N PRO A 189 -13.60 8.10 -9.14
CA PRO A 189 -13.76 9.52 -8.82
C PRO A 189 -14.83 10.21 -9.67
N ILE A 190 -14.98 9.84 -10.94
CA ILE A 190 -16.02 10.38 -11.83
C ILE A 190 -17.41 9.89 -11.43
N ARG A 191 -17.55 8.58 -11.21
CA ARG A 191 -18.81 7.98 -10.77
C ARG A 191 -19.28 8.52 -9.43
N ALA A 192 -18.35 8.90 -8.56
CA ALA A 192 -18.64 9.52 -7.27
C ALA A 192 -18.91 11.03 -7.37
N GLY A 193 -18.85 11.64 -8.56
CA GLY A 193 -19.02 13.07 -8.77
C GLY A 193 -17.89 13.94 -8.22
N VAL A 194 -16.72 13.35 -7.95
CA VAL A 194 -15.53 14.03 -7.42
C VAL A 194 -14.68 14.67 -8.54
N ALA A 195 -14.80 14.15 -9.77
CA ALA A 195 -14.16 14.68 -10.98
C ALA A 195 -15.12 14.58 -12.16
N GLU A 196 -15.02 15.47 -13.16
CA GLU A 196 -15.86 15.41 -14.36
C GLU A 196 -15.21 14.56 -15.46
N THR A 197 -13.88 14.44 -15.44
CA THR A 197 -13.07 13.69 -16.42
C THR A 197 -11.97 12.89 -15.72
N PRO A 198 -11.45 11.81 -16.35
CA PRO A 198 -10.35 11.03 -15.76
C PRO A 198 -9.08 11.87 -15.52
N GLU A 199 -8.78 12.82 -16.40
CA GLU A 199 -7.61 13.69 -16.34
C GLU A 199 -7.65 14.66 -15.15
N GLN A 200 -8.84 15.00 -14.65
CA GLN A 200 -9.02 15.81 -13.45
C GLN A 200 -8.80 15.00 -12.16
N SER A 201 -8.70 13.67 -12.25
CA SER A 201 -8.53 12.77 -11.12
C SER A 201 -7.05 12.45 -10.83
N LYS A 202 -6.34 13.43 -10.27
CA LYS A 202 -4.87 13.41 -10.03
C LYS A 202 -4.34 12.28 -9.12
N TYR A 203 -5.22 11.53 -8.47
CA TYR A 203 -4.86 10.46 -7.53
C TYR A 203 -5.41 9.11 -8.00
N THR A 204 -5.28 8.85 -9.31
CA THR A 204 -5.59 7.59 -9.99
C THR A 204 -4.39 7.10 -10.79
N GLY A 205 -4.42 5.87 -11.32
CA GLY A 205 -3.31 5.30 -12.10
C GLY A 205 -3.11 5.94 -13.48
N ILE A 206 -4.00 6.85 -13.89
CA ILE A 206 -3.86 7.63 -15.13
C ILE A 206 -2.75 8.70 -15.03
N TYR A 207 -2.31 9.05 -13.80
CA TYR A 207 -1.36 10.14 -13.52
C TYR A 207 -0.10 9.64 -12.79
#